data_AF-A0A923L1G6-F1
#
_entry.id   AF-A0A923L1G6-F1
#
_cell.length_a   1.000
_cell.length_b   1.000
_cell.length_c   1.000
_cell.angle_alpha   90.00
_cell.angle_beta   90.00
_cell.angle_gamma   90.00
#
_symmetry.space_group_name_H-M   'P 1'
#
loop_
_entity.id
_entity.type
_entity.pdbx_description
1 polymer ?
#
loop_
_entity_poly.entity_id
_entity_poly.type
_entity_poly.pdbx_seq_one_letter_code
_entity_poly.pdbx_strand_id
1 'polypeptide(L)'
;MKVKIRTREFHFSMPLPVSMIGFAVKLIPAGAFDKMAVNTPEPYRCLVTKETVTMVLEQCLDVLKENRGLEAVHVEARDGTFISIRL
;
A
#
# COMPACT_ATOMS: atom_id res chain seq x y z
N MET A 1 -1.77 -9.58 -7.12
CA MET A 1 -1.92 -8.78 -5.90
C MET A 1 -3.06 -9.26 -5.03
N LYS A 2 -2.76 -9.48 -3.76
CA LYS A 2 -3.74 -9.74 -2.70
C LYS A 2 -3.33 -8.91 -1.49
N VAL A 3 -4.18 -7.98 -1.08
CA VAL A 3 -3.93 -7.19 0.12
C VAL A 3 -4.45 -8.03 1.29
N LYS A 4 -3.54 -8.42 2.19
CA LYS A 4 -3.89 -9.16 3.41
C LYS A 4 -3.39 -8.37 4.61
N ILE A 5 -4.32 -7.88 5.42
CA ILE A 5 -4.05 -7.17 6.66
C ILE A 5 -4.50 -8.08 7.80
N ARG A 6 -3.58 -8.44 8.68
CA ARG A 6 -3.90 -9.14 9.93
C ARG A 6 -3.30 -8.38 11.10
N THR A 7 -4.17 -7.91 11.97
CA THR A 7 -3.85 -7.36 13.28
C THR A 7 -4.67 -8.10 14.34
N ARG A 8 -4.43 -7.83 15.63
CA ARG A 8 -5.20 -8.47 16.73
C ARG A 8 -6.71 -8.27 16.59
N GLU A 9 -7.12 -7.11 16.10
CA GLU A 9 -8.54 -6.72 16.04
C GLU A 9 -9.11 -6.71 14.61
N PHE A 10 -8.26 -6.73 13.58
CA PHE A 10 -8.68 -6.54 12.19
C PHE A 10 -8.06 -7.57 11.24
N HIS A 11 -8.94 -8.25 10.49
CA HIS A 11 -8.56 -9.25 9.51
C HIS A 11 -9.20 -8.90 8.16
N PHE A 12 -8.39 -8.51 7.19
CA PHE A 12 -8.85 -8.13 5.86
C PHE A 12 -8.05 -8.87 4.80
N SER A 13 -8.74 -9.35 3.77
CA SER A 13 -8.14 -10.10 2.67
C SER A 13 -8.92 -9.84 1.39
N MET A 14 -8.39 -9.00 0.52
CA MET A 14 -9.03 -8.65 -0.75
C MET A 14 -8.10 -8.93 -1.93
N PRO A 15 -8.55 -9.68 -2.95
CA PRO A 15 -7.84 -9.74 -4.23
C PRO A 15 -7.97 -8.37 -4.91
N LEU A 16 -6.84 -7.73 -5.21
CA LEU A 16 -6.82 -6.46 -5.92
C LEU A 16 -6.19 -6.72 -7.30
N PRO A 17 -6.95 -6.61 -8.41
CA PRO A 17 -6.36 -6.64 -9.74
C PRO A 17 -5.39 -5.47 -9.88
N VAL A 18 -4.19 -5.71 -10.46
CA VAL A 18 -3.18 -4.67 -10.66
C VAL A 18 -3.77 -3.49 -11.46
N SER A 19 -4.62 -3.79 -12.44
CA SER A 19 -5.35 -2.80 -13.26
C SER A 19 -6.28 -1.87 -12.46
N MET A 20 -6.66 -2.23 -11.24
CA MET A 20 -7.58 -1.45 -10.41
C MET A 20 -6.86 -0.62 -9.33
N ILE A 21 -5.53 -0.63 -9.27
CA ILE A 21 -4.77 0.10 -8.24
C ILE A 21 -5.04 1.59 -8.29
N GLY A 22 -4.97 2.22 -9.47
CA GLY A 22 -5.26 3.65 -9.59
C GLY A 22 -6.67 4.01 -9.11
N PHE A 23 -7.65 3.13 -9.35
CA PHE A 23 -9.01 3.30 -8.84
C PHE A 23 -9.08 3.11 -7.32
N ALA A 24 -8.41 2.10 -6.76
CA ALA A 24 -8.38 1.87 -5.33
C ALA A 24 -7.78 3.04 -4.55
N VAL A 25 -6.71 3.66 -5.06
CA VAL A 25 -6.08 4.84 -4.46
C VAL A 25 -7.02 6.05 -4.49
N LYS A 26 -7.81 6.21 -5.56
CA LYS A 26 -8.81 7.28 -5.66
C LYS A 26 -9.91 7.16 -4.59
N LEU A 27 -10.23 5.95 -4.13
CA LEU A 27 -11.19 5.71 -3.05
C LEU A 27 -10.64 6.00 -1.65
N ILE A 28 -9.32 6.13 -1.49
CA ILE A 28 -8.72 6.45 -0.19
C ILE A 28 -9.03 7.94 0.14
N PRO A 29 -9.62 8.22 1.32
CA PRO A 29 -9.86 9.59 1.76
C PRO A 29 -8.56 10.39 1.90
N ALA A 30 -8.58 11.68 1.53
CA ALA A 30 -7.40 12.54 1.64
C ALA A 30 -6.81 12.55 3.06
N GLY A 31 -7.69 12.58 4.09
CA GLY A 31 -7.27 12.54 5.50
C GLY A 31 -6.51 11.28 5.93
N ALA A 32 -6.52 10.20 5.15
CA ALA A 32 -5.65 9.05 5.40
C ALA A 32 -4.18 9.36 5.07
N PHE A 33 -3.94 10.12 4.00
CA PHE A 33 -2.60 10.57 3.61
C PHE A 33 -2.05 11.58 4.63
N ASP A 34 -2.90 12.47 5.16
CA ASP A 34 -2.48 13.39 6.23
C ASP A 34 -1.99 12.64 7.47
N LYS A 35 -2.73 11.60 7.89
CA LYS A 35 -2.33 10.73 9.02
C LYS A 35 -1.03 9.97 8.75
N MET A 36 -0.81 9.54 7.51
CA MET A 36 0.44 8.92 7.09
C MET A 36 1.60 9.93 7.13
N ALA A 37 1.38 11.15 6.64
CA ALA A 37 2.38 12.20 6.58
C ALA A 37 2.87 12.62 7.97
N VAL A 38 1.99 12.65 8.98
CA VAL A 38 2.35 12.98 10.38
C VAL A 38 3.47 12.11 10.92
N ASN A 39 3.49 10.83 10.57
CA ASN A 39 4.49 9.86 11.06
C ASN A 39 5.65 9.64 10.08
N THR A 40 5.66 10.35 8.95
CA THR A 40 6.70 10.21 7.93
C THR A 40 7.79 11.26 8.17
N PRO A 41 9.06 10.85 8.33
CA PRO A 41 10.16 11.79 8.51
C PRO A 41 10.47 12.56 7.23
N GLU A 42 11.06 13.75 7.38
CA GLU A 42 11.64 14.47 6.24
C GLU A 42 12.83 13.68 5.64
N PRO A 43 13.06 13.76 4.32
CA PRO A 43 12.37 14.62 3.33
C PRO A 43 11.12 13.97 2.71
N TYR A 44 10.74 12.78 3.16
CA TYR A 44 9.70 11.98 2.49
C TYR A 44 8.28 12.44 2.80
N ARG A 45 8.10 13.22 3.87
CA ARG A 45 6.80 13.75 4.27
C ARG A 45 6.09 14.49 3.14
N CYS A 46 6.82 15.31 2.37
CA CYS A 46 6.25 16.07 1.26
C CYS A 46 5.78 15.20 0.09
N LEU A 47 6.21 13.93 0.03
CA LEU A 47 5.83 12.96 -0.99
C LEU A 47 4.57 12.16 -0.60
N VAL A 48 4.10 12.26 0.65
CA VAL A 48 2.92 11.55 1.15
C VAL A 48 1.64 12.33 0.80
N THR A 49 1.42 12.52 -0.51
CA THR A 49 0.20 13.12 -1.04
C THR A 49 -0.56 12.10 -1.87
N LYS A 50 -1.88 12.29 -1.99
CA LYS A 50 -2.72 11.41 -2.81
C LYS A 50 -2.28 11.44 -4.27
N GLU A 51 -1.88 12.60 -4.76
CA GLU A 51 -1.43 12.87 -6.12
C GLU A 51 -0.12 12.12 -6.40
N THR A 52 0.89 12.29 -5.55
CA THR A 52 2.18 11.62 -5.70
C THR A 52 2.03 10.11 -5.64
N VAL A 53 1.25 9.59 -4.68
CA VAL A 53 1.02 8.14 -4.54
C VAL A 53 0.28 7.58 -5.76
N THR A 54 -0.75 8.28 -6.27
CA THR A 54 -1.47 7.87 -7.48
C THR A 54 -0.53 7.83 -8.68
N MET A 55 0.25 8.90 -8.90
CA MET A 55 1.18 9.00 -10.02
C MET A 55 2.20 7.87 -10.00
N VAL A 56 2.86 7.63 -8.86
CA VAL A 56 3.87 6.55 -8.73
C VAL A 56 3.25 5.20 -9.05
N LEU A 57 2.05 4.92 -8.51
CA LEU A 57 1.40 3.64 -8.72
C LEU A 57 0.94 3.43 -10.17
N GLU A 58 0.44 4.48 -10.83
CA GLU A 58 0.07 4.44 -12.25
C GLU A 58 1.29 4.19 -13.15
N GLN A 59 2.42 4.86 -12.89
CA GLN A 59 3.66 4.65 -13.65
C GLN A 59 4.27 3.27 -13.42
N CYS A 60 4.11 2.70 -12.22
CA CYS A 60 4.64 1.37 -11.91
C CYS A 60 3.71 0.22 -12.32
N LEU A 61 2.53 0.47 -12.91
CA LEU A 61 1.54 -0.59 -13.21
C LEU A 61 2.11 -1.77 -14.00
N ASP A 62 2.96 -1.50 -15.00
CA ASP A 62 3.52 -2.57 -15.83
C ASP A 62 4.57 -3.37 -15.09
N VAL A 63 5.42 -2.71 -14.30
CA VAL A 63 6.35 -3.37 -13.37
C VAL A 63 5.60 -4.26 -12.36
N LEU A 64 4.46 -3.78 -11.84
CA LEU A 64 3.61 -4.53 -10.91
C LEU A 64 2.95 -5.75 -11.57
N LYS A 65 2.59 -5.67 -12.86
CA LYS A 65 2.04 -6.80 -13.62
C LYS A 65 3.09 -7.87 -13.90
N GLU A 66 4.30 -7.47 -14.26
CA GLU A 66 5.40 -8.38 -14.59
C GLU A 66 5.93 -9.13 -13.37
N ASN A 67 5.91 -8.50 -12.20
CA ASN A 67 6.45 -9.06 -10.95
C ASN A 67 5.36 -9.71 -10.07
N ARG A 68 4.34 -10.31 -10.68
CA ARG A 68 3.20 -10.91 -9.97
C ARG A 68 3.68 -12.01 -9.00
N GLY A 69 3.32 -11.89 -7.72
CA GLY A 69 3.72 -12.80 -6.65
C GLY A 69 4.95 -12.34 -5.85
N LEU A 70 5.64 -11.28 -6.27
CA LEU A 70 6.79 -10.74 -5.54
C LEU A 70 6.36 -10.20 -4.18
N GLU A 71 7.02 -10.63 -3.11
CA GLU A 71 6.83 -10.07 -1.77
C GLU A 71 7.70 -8.82 -1.61
N ALA A 72 7.09 -7.65 -1.76
CA ALA A 72 7.77 -6.36 -1.70
C ALA A 72 8.02 -5.89 -0.26
N VAL A 73 7.13 -6.25 0.67
CA VAL A 73 7.29 -5.96 2.10
C VAL A 73 6.94 -7.22 2.87
N HIS A 74 7.82 -7.59 3.79
CA HIS A 74 7.60 -8.63 4.79
C HIS A 74 8.03 -8.06 6.14
N VAL A 75 7.06 -7.88 7.05
CA VAL A 75 7.32 -7.50 8.43
C VAL A 75 6.65 -8.51 9.35
N GLU A 76 7.44 -9.10 10.23
CA GLU A 76 6.99 -10.01 11.27
C GLU A 76 7.48 -9.48 12.62
N ALA A 77 6.55 -9.17 13.52
CA ALA A 77 6.86 -8.73 14.87
C ALA A 77 6.77 -9.90 15.86
N ARG A 78 7.47 -9.77 17.00
CA ARG A 78 7.49 -10.79 18.07
C ARG A 78 6.10 -11.16 18.61
N ASP A 79 5.12 -10.27 18.48
CA ASP A 79 3.75 -10.48 18.97
C ASP A 79 2.82 -11.16 17.95
N GLY A 80 3.37 -11.60 16.81
CA GLY A 80 2.63 -12.24 15.72
C GLY A 80 2.00 -11.26 14.72
N THR A 81 2.25 -9.94 14.85
CA THR A 81 1.85 -8.97 13.83
C THR A 81 2.60 -9.26 12.53
N PHE A 82 1.83 -9.45 11.44
CA PHE A 82 2.36 -9.85 10.14
C PHE A 82 1.83 -8.93 9.04
N ILE A 83 2.74 -8.25 8.35
CA ILE A 83 2.45 -7.40 7.18
C ILE A 83 3.19 -8.01 5.99
N SER A 84 2.44 -8.49 5.00
CA SER A 84 2.98 -8.94 3.73
C SER A 84 2.29 -8.21 2.59
N ILE A 85 3.07 -7.47 1.81
CA ILE A 85 2.62 -6.81 0.59
C ILE A 85 3.19 -7.60 -0.58
N ARG A 86 2.32 -8.34 -1.28
CA ARG A 86 2.68 -9.12 -2.47
C ARG A 86 2.04 -8.56 -3.73
N LEU A 87 2.86 -8.38 -4.76
CA LEU A 87 2.48 -7.89 -6.09
C LEU A 87 1.54 -8.86 -6.85
#